data_AF-A0A960LG37-F1
#
_entry.id   AF-A0A960LG37-F1
#
_cell.length_a   1.000
_cell.length_b   1.000
_cell.length_c   1.000
_cell.angle_alpha   90.00
_cell.angle_beta   90.00
_cell.angle_gamma   90.00
#
_symmetry.space_group_name_H-M   'P 1'
#
loop_
_entity.id
_entity.type
_entity.pdbx_description
1 polymer ?
#
loop_
_entity_poly.entity_id
_entity_poly.type
_entity_poly.pdbx_seq_one_letter_code
_entity_poly.pdbx_strand_id
1 'polypeptide(L)'
;MASDLDALKQLNESRDIMLKEVGKVIVGQEQIIEQLMMTLLARGHCLLVGVPGLAKTLLISTMARMLDLKFSRIQFTPDLMPS
;
A
#
# COMPACT_ATOMS: atom_id res chain seq x y z
N MET A 1 -22.53 12.33 14.61
CA MET A 1 -23.39 11.31 13.95
C MET A 1 -23.61 11.59 12.47
N ALA A 2 -24.30 12.66 12.03
CA ALA A 2 -24.41 12.97 10.59
C ALA A 2 -23.02 13.23 9.94
N SER A 3 -22.18 14.03 10.61
CA SER A 3 -20.81 14.32 10.16
C SER A 3 -19.88 13.10 10.06
N ASP A 4 -20.05 12.11 10.93
CA ASP A 4 -19.17 10.92 10.93
C ASP A 4 -19.54 9.99 9.77
N LEU A 5 -20.84 9.87 9.48
CA LEU A 5 -21.34 9.10 8.35
C LEU A 5 -20.86 9.69 7.01
N ASP A 6 -20.86 11.02 6.90
CA ASP A 6 -20.39 11.72 5.71
C ASP A 6 -18.88 11.57 5.52
N ALA A 7 -18.10 11.63 6.60
CA ALA A 7 -16.66 11.36 6.56
C ALA A 7 -16.34 9.92 6.11
N LEU A 8 -17.12 8.93 6.58
CA LEU A 8 -16.96 7.53 6.16
C LEU A 8 -17.29 7.34 4.67
N LYS A 9 -18.30 8.04 4.15
CA LYS A 9 -18.63 8.01 2.71
C LYS A 9 -17.49 8.57 1.87
N GLN A 10 -16.96 9.73 2.25
CA GLN A 10 -15.82 10.35 1.55
C GLN A 10 -14.58 9.45 1.55
N LEU A 11 -14.32 8.77 2.67
CA LEU A 11 -13.21 7.82 2.78
C LEU A 11 -13.39 6.64 1.82
N ASN A 12 -14.60 6.06 1.75
CA ASN A 12 -14.90 4.96 0.83
C ASN A 12 -14.77 5.39 -0.64
N GLU A 13 -15.29 6.57 -1.00
CA GLU A 13 -15.15 7.10 -2.36
C GLU A 13 -13.68 7.32 -2.74
N SER A 14 -12.89 7.91 -1.84
CA SER A 14 -11.46 8.13 -2.05
C SER A 14 -10.70 6.81 -2.21
N ARG A 15 -11.08 5.80 -1.40
CA ARG A 15 -10.52 4.45 -1.47
C ARG A 15 -10.81 3.78 -2.81
N ASP A 16 -12.02 3.90 -3.33
CA ASP A 16 -12.39 3.32 -4.62
C ASP A 16 -11.69 4.00 -5.80
N ILE A 17 -11.55 5.33 -5.75
CA ILE A 17 -10.76 6.09 -6.74
C ILE A 17 -9.31 5.62 -6.73
N MET A 18 -8.70 5.53 -5.53
CA MET A 18 -7.32 5.09 -5.39
C MET A 18 -7.11 3.67 -5.94
N LEU A 19 -7.99 2.72 -5.62
CA LEU A 19 -7.87 1.34 -6.12
C LEU A 19 -7.94 1.26 -7.64
N LYS A 20 -8.82 2.06 -8.26
CA LYS A 20 -8.87 2.16 -9.73
C LYS A 20 -7.56 2.68 -10.32
N GLU A 21 -6.97 3.71 -9.72
CA GLU A 21 -5.69 4.27 -10.21
C GLU A 21 -4.53 3.30 -10.03
N VAL A 22 -4.44 2.63 -8.88
CA VAL A 22 -3.41 1.60 -8.62
C VAL A 22 -3.58 0.42 -9.57
N GLY A 23 -4.82 0.01 -9.86
CA GLY A 23 -5.16 -1.07 -10.78
C GLY A 23 -4.69 -0.87 -12.21
N LYS A 24 -4.40 0.38 -12.64
CA LYS A 24 -3.81 0.67 -13.95
C LYS A 24 -2.36 0.21 -14.08
N VAL A 25 -1.65 0.08 -12.96
CA VAL A 25 -0.23 -0.31 -12.90
C VAL A 25 -0.05 -1.70 -12.29
N ILE A 26 -0.87 -2.04 -11.30
CA ILE A 26 -0.79 -3.28 -10.55
C ILE A 26 -2.00 -4.15 -10.88
N VAL A 27 -1.76 -5.26 -11.58
CA VAL A 27 -2.83 -6.19 -12.00
C VAL A 27 -2.88 -7.40 -11.06
N GLY A 28 -4.08 -7.78 -10.62
CA GLY A 28 -4.32 -9.03 -9.89
C GLY A 28 -3.85 -9.04 -8.42
N GLN A 29 -3.63 -7.88 -7.80
CA GLN A 29 -3.16 -7.76 -6.41
C GLN A 29 -4.12 -6.93 -5.53
N GLU A 30 -5.41 -6.88 -5.85
CA GLU A 30 -6.41 -6.06 -5.15
C GLU A 30 -6.44 -6.34 -3.65
N GLN A 31 -6.46 -7.61 -3.26
CA GLN A 31 -6.46 -8.00 -1.84
C GLN A 31 -5.22 -7.49 -1.08
N ILE A 32 -4.04 -7.52 -1.70
CA ILE A 32 -2.80 -7.02 -1.07
C ILE A 32 -2.87 -5.50 -0.91
N ILE A 33 -3.41 -4.79 -1.90
CA ILE A 33 -3.58 -3.34 -1.84
C ILE A 33 -4.52 -2.95 -0.70
N GLU A 34 -5.64 -3.69 -0.51
CA GLU A 34 -6.54 -3.48 0.62
C GLU A 34 -5.85 -3.70 1.97
N GLN A 35 -5.07 -4.77 2.10
CA GLN A 35 -4.30 -5.06 3.32
C GLN A 35 -3.24 -3.99 3.62
N LEU A 36 -2.58 -3.46 2.58
CA LEU A 36 -1.65 -2.35 2.71
C LEU A 36 -2.35 -1.08 3.21
N MET A 37 -3.51 -0.75 2.65
CA MET A 37 -4.34 0.38 3.10
C MET A 37 -4.74 0.22 4.58
N MET A 38 -5.24 -0.95 4.98
CA MET A 38 -5.58 -1.23 6.37
C MET A 38 -4.37 -1.06 7.29
N THR A 39 -3.21 -1.56 6.88
CA THR A 39 -1.97 -1.44 7.65
C THR A 39 -1.56 0.03 7.82
N LEU A 40 -1.60 0.83 6.75
CA LEU A 40 -1.26 2.25 6.78
C LEU A 40 -2.19 3.05 7.69
N LEU A 41 -3.51 2.85 7.57
CA LEU A 41 -4.51 3.53 8.39
C LEU A 41 -4.40 3.15 9.87
N ALA A 42 -4.05 1.89 10.15
CA ALA A 42 -3.79 1.40 11.50
C ALA A 42 -2.40 1.80 12.03
N ARG A 43 -1.57 2.50 11.25
CA ARG A 43 -0.17 2.83 11.57
C ARG A 43 0.68 1.59 11.89
N GLY A 44 0.36 0.46 11.27
CA GLY A 44 1.07 -0.80 11.44
C GLY A 44 2.26 -0.96 10.49
N HIS A 45 2.91 -2.12 10.60
CA HIS A 45 3.93 -2.59 9.67
C HIS A 45 3.47 -3.91 9.05
N CYS A 46 3.79 -4.15 7.78
CA CYS A 46 3.46 -5.39 7.09
C CYS A 46 4.69 -6.01 6.44
N LEU A 47 4.66 -7.33 6.26
CA LEU A 47 5.67 -8.11 5.56
C LEU A 47 5.05 -8.67 4.27
N LEU A 48 5.60 -8.28 3.12
CA LEU A 48 5.15 -8.80 1.83
C LEU A 48 6.00 -10.00 1.42
N VAL A 49 5.44 -11.21 1.55
CA VAL A 49 6.10 -12.47 1.18
C VAL A 49 5.69 -12.90 -0.24
N GLY A 50 6.55 -13.65 -0.92
CA GLY A 50 6.24 -14.33 -2.17
C GLY A 50 7.42 -14.31 -3.14
N VAL A 51 7.25 -14.94 -4.29
CA VAL A 51 8.35 -15.19 -5.22
C VAL A 51 8.89 -13.90 -5.88
N PRO A 52 10.16 -13.92 -6.35
CA PRO A 52 10.71 -12.84 -7.15
C PRO A 52 9.85 -12.54 -8.39
N GLY A 53 9.82 -11.27 -8.80
CA GLY A 53 9.11 -10.86 -10.02
C GLY A 53 7.63 -10.49 -9.84
N LEU A 54 7.03 -10.69 -8.65
CA LEU A 54 5.64 -10.30 -8.38
C LEU A 54 5.44 -8.82 -8.07
N ALA A 55 6.23 -7.94 -8.70
CA ALA A 55 6.06 -6.50 -8.63
C ALA A 55 5.99 -5.89 -7.20
N LYS A 56 6.52 -6.55 -6.15
CA LYS A 56 6.42 -6.08 -4.74
C LYS A 56 6.96 -4.65 -4.57
N THR A 57 8.13 -4.38 -5.15
CA THR A 57 8.74 -3.05 -5.12
C THR A 57 7.89 -2.04 -5.89
N LEU A 58 7.37 -2.42 -7.06
CA LEU A 58 6.51 -1.57 -7.88
C LEU A 58 5.24 -1.21 -7.12
N LEU A 59 4.56 -2.21 -6.53
CA LEU A 59 3.38 -2.05 -5.69
C LEU A 59 3.61 -1.01 -4.58
N ILE A 60 4.63 -1.19 -3.74
CA ILE A 60 4.88 -0.26 -2.62
C ILE A 60 5.23 1.14 -3.13
N SER A 61 6.04 1.25 -4.20
CA SER A 61 6.40 2.55 -4.76
C SER A 61 5.23 3.28 -5.41
N THR A 62 4.31 2.55 -6.06
CA THR A 62 3.08 3.09 -6.65
C THR A 62 2.14 3.57 -5.55
N MET A 63 1.97 2.79 -4.49
CA MET A 63 1.16 3.17 -3.33
C MET A 63 1.67 4.46 -2.69
N ALA A 64 2.99 4.55 -2.48
CA ALA A 64 3.60 5.75 -1.93
C ALA A 64 3.36 6.99 -2.82
N ARG A 65 3.49 6.84 -4.15
CA ARG A 65 3.21 7.94 -5.09
C ARG A 65 1.75 8.38 -5.10
N MET A 66 0.81 7.43 -5.06
CA MET A 66 -0.63 7.73 -5.05
C MET A 66 -1.07 8.45 -3.78
N LEU A 67 -0.41 8.15 -2.65
CA LEU A 67 -0.71 8.74 -1.34
C LEU A 67 0.20 9.93 -0.97
N ASP A 68 1.04 10.40 -1.89
CA ASP A 68 2.04 11.45 -1.66
C ASP A 68 2.95 11.19 -0.44
N LEU A 69 3.37 9.93 -0.27
CA LEU A 69 4.23 9.49 0.81
C LEU A 69 5.70 9.42 0.38
N LYS A 70 6.61 9.60 1.34
CA LYS A 70 8.04 9.33 1.13
C LYS A 70 8.26 7.82 1.00
N PHE A 71 8.93 7.40 -0.07
CA PHE A 71 9.35 6.02 -0.27
C PHE A 71 10.86 5.89 -0.09
N SER A 72 11.27 4.94 0.74
CA SER A 72 12.67 4.55 0.89
C SER A 72 12.78 3.03 0.82
N ARG A 73 13.82 2.54 0.13
CA ARG A 73 14.12 1.12 0.01
C ARG A 73 15.50 0.85 0.59
N ILE A 74 15.56 -0.01 1.58
CA ILE A 74 16.80 -0.53 2.16
C ILE A 74 16.91 -2.00 1.73
N GLN A 75 17.99 -2.34 1.03
CA GLN A 75 18.27 -3.73 0.68
C GLN A 75 19.11 -4.35 1.79
N PHE A 76 18.59 -5.38 2.45
CA PHE A 76 19.39 -6.20 3.34
C PHE A 76 20.40 -7.00 2.50
N THR A 77 21.68 -6.72 2.69
CA THR A 77 22.81 -7.55 2.25
C THR A 77 23.38 -8.27 3.48
N PRO A 78 24.15 -9.36 3.31
CA PRO A 78 24.78 -10.05 4.44
C PRO A 78 25.58 -9.10 5.36
N ASP A 79 26.18 -8.05 4.81
CA ASP A 79 26.94 -7.03 5.57
C ASP A 79 26.06 -6.16 6.49
N LEU A 80 24.76 -6.07 6.19
CA LEU A 80 23.78 -5.29 6.96
C LEU A 80 22.94 -6.17 7.90
N MET A 81 23.10 -7.50 7.85
CA MET A 81 22.45 -8.40 8.80
C MET A 81 23.31 -8.54 10.06
N PRO A 82 22.70 -8.55 11.26
CA PRO A 82 23.44 -8.81 12.48
C PRO A 82 24.09 -10.20 12.39
N SER A 83 25.41 -10.25 12.61
CA SER A 83 26.15 -11.50 12.82
C SER A 83 25.80 -12.14 14.17
#